data_AF-A0A3N4MCW1-F1
#
_entry.id   AF-A0A3N4MCW1-F1
#
_cell.length_a   1.000
_cell.length_b   1.000
_cell.length_c   1.000
_cell.angle_alpha   90.00
_cell.angle_beta   90.00
_cell.angle_gamma   90.00
#
_symmetry.space_group_name_H-M   'P 1'
#
loop_
_entity.id
_entity.type
_entity.pdbx_description
1 polymer ?
#
loop_
_entity_poly.entity_id
_entity_poly.type
_entity_poly.pdbx_seq_one_letter_code
_entity_poly.pdbx_strand_id
1 'polypeptide(L)'
;MKRSTLVPWLIVLLLLAILIYREFNRKIPVDIGKVKEHAISMKEAEGYTKAFTEAKAALARQLPNPGYLDSNFNLPQCELFNKDAIGAILNKPGTEGLRVYLGLNGKKEVCFVLVPVTGKGKDITERLTVQYNSWMPGVSSARAGYPDDAEAIERGQRCPHMCDVESPLSNP
;
A
#
# COMPACT_ATOMS: atom_id res chain seq x y z
N MET A 1 52.51 -7.62 -31.16
CA MET A 1 51.83 -7.78 -29.85
C MET A 1 50.35 -8.09 -30.09
N LYS A 2 49.89 -9.33 -29.87
CA LYS A 2 48.46 -9.67 -30.00
C LYS A 2 47.72 -9.05 -28.81
N ARG A 3 46.97 -7.97 -29.04
CA ARG A 3 46.12 -7.38 -27.99
C ARG A 3 45.08 -8.43 -27.60
N SER A 4 45.14 -8.90 -26.37
CA SER A 4 44.18 -9.87 -25.82
C SER A 4 42.80 -9.22 -25.80
N THR A 5 41.90 -9.71 -26.66
CA THR A 5 40.49 -9.30 -26.73
C THR A 5 39.66 -9.85 -25.57
N LEU A 6 40.25 -10.69 -24.73
CA LEU A 6 39.61 -11.38 -23.60
C LEU A 6 39.35 -10.45 -22.41
N VAL A 7 40.26 -9.49 -22.17
CA VAL A 7 40.16 -8.52 -21.07
C VAL A 7 38.93 -7.60 -21.19
N PRO A 8 38.65 -6.94 -22.34
CA PRO A 8 37.46 -6.09 -22.45
C PRO A 8 36.15 -6.88 -22.33
N TRP A 9 36.10 -8.13 -22.80
CA TRP A 9 34.91 -8.99 -22.64
C TRP A 9 34.64 -9.37 -21.18
N LEU A 10 35.68 -9.66 -20.40
CA LEU A 10 35.55 -9.89 -18.96
C LEU A 10 35.04 -8.65 -18.22
N ILE A 11 35.50 -7.45 -18.61
CA ILE A 11 35.02 -6.18 -18.03
C ILE A 11 33.54 -5.97 -18.37
N VAL A 12 33.12 -6.21 -19.61
CA VAL A 12 31.71 -6.07 -20.04
C VAL A 12 30.82 -7.06 -19.30
N LEU A 13 31.22 -8.32 -19.16
CA LEU A 13 30.47 -9.33 -18.42
C LEU A 13 30.36 -8.99 -16.93
N LEU A 14 31.43 -8.48 -16.33
CA LEU A 14 31.42 -8.03 -14.94
C LEU A 14 30.47 -6.83 -14.74
N LEU A 15 30.49 -5.84 -15.64
CA LEU A 15 29.57 -4.70 -15.61
C LEU A 15 28.11 -5.14 -15.78
N LEU A 16 27.81 -6.06 -16.70
CA LEU A 16 26.47 -6.62 -16.86
C LEU A 16 26.02 -7.37 -15.61
N ALA A 17 26.89 -8.18 -15.00
CA ALA A 17 26.58 -8.89 -13.76
C ALA A 17 26.29 -7.91 -12.61
N ILE A 18 27.05 -6.81 -12.50
CA ILE A 18 26.82 -5.75 -11.51
C ILE A 18 25.49 -5.02 -11.76
N LEU A 19 25.16 -4.70 -13.02
CA LEU A 19 23.90 -4.04 -13.37
C LEU A 19 22.70 -4.94 -13.09
N ILE A 20 22.80 -6.22 -13.43
CA ILE A 20 21.76 -7.23 -13.15
C ILE A 20 21.59 -7.39 -11.64
N TYR A 21 22.69 -7.56 -10.89
CA TYR A 21 22.65 -7.67 -9.44
C TYR A 21 22.05 -6.43 -8.78
N ARG A 22 22.36 -5.24 -9.30
CA ARG A 22 21.79 -3.98 -8.82
C ARG A 22 20.29 -3.93 -9.08
N GLU A 23 19.83 -4.33 -10.27
CA GLU A 23 18.41 -4.30 -10.64
C GLU A 23 17.57 -5.24 -9.76
N PHE A 24 18.07 -6.45 -9.47
CA PHE A 24 17.39 -7.39 -8.59
C PHE A 24 17.40 -7.00 -7.10
N ASN A 25 18.28 -6.09 -6.68
CA ASN A 25 18.39 -5.64 -5.29
C ASN A 25 18.00 -4.16 -5.08
N ARG A 26 17.23 -3.55 -6.00
CA ARG A 26 16.79 -2.15 -5.85
C ARG A 26 15.79 -2.05 -4.69
N LYS A 27 16.24 -1.42 -3.60
CA LYS A 27 15.32 -0.90 -2.58
C LYS A 27 14.73 0.41 -3.08
N ILE A 28 13.47 0.67 -2.71
CA ILE A 28 12.86 1.99 -2.93
C ILE A 28 13.70 3.02 -2.14
N PRO A 29 14.22 4.09 -2.76
CA PRO A 29 14.98 5.10 -2.05
C PRO A 29 14.08 5.81 -1.03
N VAL A 30 14.58 6.00 0.20
CA VAL A 30 13.84 6.63 1.30
C VAL A 30 14.64 7.82 1.82
N ASP A 31 13.97 8.97 1.93
CA ASP A 31 14.52 10.16 2.59
C ASP A 31 14.25 10.08 4.10
N ILE A 32 15.30 9.76 4.87
CA ILE A 32 15.21 9.58 6.32
C ILE A 32 14.85 10.90 7.04
N GLY A 33 15.17 12.06 6.47
CA GLY A 33 14.79 13.35 7.03
C GLY A 33 13.28 13.50 7.05
N LYS A 34 12.65 13.29 5.88
CA LYS A 34 11.19 13.33 5.74
C LYS A 34 10.50 12.25 6.57
N VAL A 35 11.09 11.06 6.71
CA VAL A 35 10.53 10.00 7.58
C VAL A 35 10.43 10.48 9.03
N LYS A 36 11.45 11.16 9.55
CA LYS A 36 11.45 11.65 10.94
C LYS A 36 10.39 12.71 11.20
N GLU A 37 10.03 13.52 10.20
CA GLU A 37 8.98 14.53 10.32
C GLU A 37 7.58 13.92 10.46
N HIS A 38 7.38 12.68 9.97
CA HIS A 38 6.09 12.01 9.95
C HIS A 38 5.99 10.79 10.88
N ALA A 39 7.12 10.31 11.42
CA ALA A 39 7.14 9.15 12.29
C ALA A 39 6.57 9.50 13.68
N ILE A 40 5.53 8.77 14.08
CA ILE A 40 4.99 8.79 15.45
C ILE A 40 5.44 7.56 16.23
N SER A 41 5.42 7.65 17.56
CA SER A 41 5.72 6.49 18.40
C SER A 41 4.57 5.48 18.41
N MET A 42 4.85 4.19 18.69
CA MET A 42 3.80 3.17 18.83
C MET A 42 2.81 3.50 19.95
N LYS A 43 3.28 4.12 21.04
CA LYS A 43 2.44 4.57 22.15
C LYS A 43 1.49 5.69 21.73
N GLU A 44 1.96 6.60 20.90
CA GLU A 44 1.13 7.66 20.35
C GLU A 44 0.08 7.10 19.37
N ALA A 45 0.49 6.17 18.50
CA ALA A 45 -0.42 5.46 17.60
C ALA A 45 -1.50 4.69 18.37
N GLU A 46 -1.14 3.99 19.45
CA GLU A 46 -2.07 3.31 20.37
C GLU A 46 -3.05 4.31 20.99
N GLY A 47 -2.55 5.47 21.43
CA GLY A 47 -3.40 6.55 21.92
C GLY A 47 -4.45 7.00 20.90
N TYR A 48 -4.07 7.15 19.63
CA TYR A 48 -5.00 7.52 18.56
C TYR A 48 -6.04 6.43 18.27
N THR A 49 -5.65 5.15 18.19
CA THR A 49 -6.60 4.06 17.91
C THR A 49 -7.58 3.84 19.07
N LYS A 50 -7.11 3.97 20.31
CA LYS A 50 -7.96 3.92 21.51
C LYS A 50 -8.95 5.07 21.54
N ALA A 51 -8.48 6.31 21.37
CA ALA A 51 -9.34 7.49 21.35
C ALA A 51 -10.42 7.40 20.26
N PHE A 52 -10.07 6.89 19.07
CA PHE A 52 -11.04 6.64 18.00
C PHE A 52 -12.10 5.60 18.41
N THR A 53 -11.68 4.50 19.03
CA THR A 53 -12.60 3.45 19.49
C THR A 53 -13.58 3.97 20.55
N GLU A 54 -13.09 4.74 21.51
CA GLU A 54 -13.91 5.38 22.54
C GLU A 54 -14.90 6.39 21.93
N ALA A 55 -14.43 7.22 20.99
CA ALA A 55 -15.26 8.20 20.29
C ALA A 55 -16.34 7.51 19.43
N LYS A 56 -16.01 6.42 18.74
CA LYS A 56 -16.98 5.59 17.98
C LYS A 56 -18.06 5.05 18.92
N ALA A 57 -17.67 4.50 20.08
CA ALA A 57 -18.62 4.00 21.06
C ALA A 57 -19.51 5.11 21.64
N ALA A 58 -18.96 6.30 21.89
CA ALA A 58 -19.72 7.46 22.34
C ALA A 58 -20.73 7.92 21.28
N LEU A 59 -20.33 8.00 20.00
CA LEU A 59 -21.21 8.33 18.88
C LEU A 59 -22.36 7.32 18.76
N ALA A 60 -22.08 6.01 18.87
CA ALA A 60 -23.10 4.97 18.81
C ALA A 60 -24.21 5.16 19.85
N ARG A 61 -23.87 5.64 21.06
CA ARG A 61 -24.84 5.91 22.13
C ARG A 61 -25.72 7.13 21.87
N GLN A 62 -25.28 8.07 21.02
CA GLN A 62 -26.05 9.26 20.66
C GLN A 62 -27.02 9.00 19.51
N LEU A 63 -26.85 7.89 18.79
CA LEU A 63 -27.71 7.55 17.66
C LEU A 63 -29.04 6.96 18.13
N PRO A 64 -30.17 7.30 17.49
CA PRO A 64 -31.47 6.70 17.78
C PRO A 64 -31.47 5.17 17.62
N ASN A 65 -30.62 4.65 16.73
CA ASN A 65 -30.39 3.23 16.57
C ASN A 65 -28.88 2.93 16.80
N PRO A 66 -28.51 2.34 17.94
CA PRO A 66 -27.11 2.02 18.25
C PRO A 66 -26.43 1.11 17.22
N GLY A 67 -27.20 0.24 16.54
CA GLY A 67 -26.69 -0.66 15.50
C GLY A 67 -26.53 -0.01 14.12
N TYR A 68 -26.84 1.28 13.98
CA TYR A 68 -26.75 1.98 12.69
C TYR A 68 -25.31 1.99 12.15
N LEU A 69 -24.32 2.25 13.01
CA LEU A 69 -22.92 2.29 12.61
C LEU A 69 -22.43 0.92 12.13
N ASP A 70 -22.82 -0.15 12.82
CA ASP A 70 -22.39 -1.51 12.46
C ASP A 70 -23.09 -2.03 11.19
N SER A 71 -24.30 -1.57 10.91
CA SER A 71 -25.09 -2.02 9.74
C SER A 71 -24.90 -1.19 8.47
N ASN A 72 -24.56 0.11 8.59
CA ASN A 72 -24.47 1.00 7.43
C ASN A 72 -23.08 1.54 7.14
N PHE A 73 -22.20 1.56 8.15
CA PHE A 73 -20.80 1.96 7.98
C PHE A 73 -19.86 0.77 8.17
N ASN A 74 -20.18 -0.17 9.06
CA ASN A 74 -19.39 -1.34 9.42
C ASN A 74 -17.88 -1.00 9.40
N LEU A 75 -17.47 -0.06 10.26
CA LEU A 75 -16.12 0.48 10.26
C LEU A 75 -15.11 -0.59 10.67
N PRO A 76 -14.08 -0.90 9.86
CA PRO A 76 -13.04 -1.83 10.23
C PRO A 76 -12.21 -1.23 11.37
N GLN A 77 -11.63 -2.10 12.18
CA GLN A 77 -10.63 -1.68 13.17
C GLN A 77 -9.30 -1.35 12.50
N CYS A 78 -8.89 -2.20 11.57
CA CYS A 78 -7.75 -1.99 10.69
C CYS A 78 -7.91 -2.75 9.37
N GLU A 79 -7.12 -2.37 8.37
CA GLU A 79 -6.91 -3.16 7.16
C GLU A 79 -5.42 -3.37 6.93
N LEU A 80 -5.07 -4.62 6.62
CA LEU A 80 -3.72 -5.02 6.24
C LEU A 80 -3.57 -4.95 4.73
N PHE A 81 -2.57 -4.21 4.26
CA PHE A 81 -2.23 -4.15 2.84
C PHE A 81 -1.02 -5.01 2.53
N ASN A 82 -1.08 -5.71 1.41
CA ASN A 82 0.05 -6.49 0.91
C ASN A 82 1.21 -5.56 0.53
N LYS A 83 2.44 -5.92 0.94
CA LYS A 83 3.67 -5.14 0.66
C LYS A 83 3.85 -4.84 -0.83
N ASP A 84 3.60 -5.80 -1.70
CA ASP A 84 3.83 -5.69 -3.14
C ASP A 84 2.77 -4.82 -3.82
N ALA A 85 1.54 -4.82 -3.29
CA ALA A 85 0.51 -3.85 -3.67
C ALA A 85 0.95 -2.40 -3.36
N ILE A 86 1.48 -2.14 -2.16
CA ILE A 86 2.04 -0.83 -1.80
C ILE A 86 3.24 -0.50 -2.70
N GLY A 87 4.14 -1.48 -2.91
CA GLY A 87 5.30 -1.33 -3.79
C GLY A 87 4.90 -0.95 -5.23
N ALA A 88 3.84 -1.53 -5.77
CA ALA A 88 3.34 -1.20 -7.11
C ALA A 88 2.89 0.27 -7.21
N ILE A 89 2.19 0.79 -6.20
CA ILE A 89 1.79 2.20 -6.13
C ILE A 89 3.04 3.11 -6.06
N LEU A 90 3.96 2.79 -5.16
CA LEU A 90 5.13 3.63 -4.89
C LEU A 90 6.13 3.62 -6.05
N ASN A 91 6.20 2.54 -6.83
CA ASN A 91 7.06 2.44 -8.01
C ASN A 91 6.46 3.10 -9.26
N LYS A 92 5.22 3.59 -9.21
CA LYS A 92 4.63 4.29 -10.34
C LYS A 92 5.40 5.60 -10.61
N PRO A 93 5.75 5.91 -11.88
CA PRO A 93 6.44 7.15 -12.22
C PRO A 93 5.68 8.40 -11.75
N GLY A 94 6.42 9.32 -11.12
CA GLY A 94 5.85 10.57 -10.60
C GLY A 94 5.15 10.45 -9.24
N THR A 95 5.06 9.25 -8.66
CA THR A 95 4.57 9.07 -7.28
C THR A 95 5.58 9.63 -6.27
N GLU A 96 5.11 10.52 -5.41
CA GLU A 96 5.87 11.07 -4.28
C GLU A 96 5.21 10.75 -2.93
N GLY A 97 4.02 10.15 -2.93
CA GLY A 97 3.33 9.74 -1.73
C GLY A 97 2.09 8.91 -2.00
N LEU A 98 1.34 8.67 -0.93
CA LEU A 98 0.10 7.92 -0.94
C LEU A 98 -1.00 8.74 -0.26
N ARG A 99 -2.19 8.74 -0.86
CA ARG A 99 -3.42 9.22 -0.23
C ARG A 99 -4.32 8.03 0.09
N VAL A 100 -4.95 8.09 1.25
CA VAL A 100 -5.91 7.08 1.70
C VAL A 100 -7.28 7.75 1.80
N TYR A 101 -8.24 7.25 1.04
CA TYR A 101 -9.64 7.64 1.13
C TYR A 101 -10.46 6.60 1.89
N LEU A 102 -11.55 7.04 2.51
CA LEU A 102 -12.59 6.14 3.01
C LEU A 102 -13.58 5.85 1.89
N GLY A 103 -13.72 4.59 1.52
CA GLY A 103 -14.76 4.09 0.62
C GLY A 103 -15.87 3.38 1.39
N LEU A 104 -17.00 3.11 0.71
CA LEU A 104 -18.04 2.21 1.17
C LEU A 104 -18.27 1.17 0.08
N ASN A 105 -17.93 -0.08 0.34
CA ASN A 105 -18.00 -1.13 -0.66
C ASN A 105 -19.46 -1.62 -0.87
N GLY A 106 -19.67 -2.49 -1.86
CA GLY A 106 -21.00 -3.05 -2.17
C GLY A 106 -21.63 -3.90 -1.05
N LYS A 107 -20.87 -4.23 0.00
CA LYS A 107 -21.34 -4.94 1.20
C LYS A 107 -21.65 -3.98 2.37
N LYS A 108 -21.65 -2.67 2.14
CA LYS A 108 -21.79 -1.61 3.16
C LYS A 108 -20.69 -1.64 4.22
N GLU A 109 -19.49 -2.00 3.81
CA GLU A 109 -18.33 -1.99 4.69
C GLU A 109 -17.43 -0.82 4.29
N VAL A 110 -17.08 0.03 5.27
CA VAL A 110 -16.09 1.08 5.02
C VAL A 110 -14.74 0.45 4.75
N CYS A 111 -14.06 0.88 3.69
CA CYS A 111 -12.76 0.37 3.26
C CYS A 111 -11.77 1.50 3.03
N PHE A 112 -10.47 1.20 3.01
CA PHE A 112 -9.45 2.18 2.66
C PHE A 112 -9.07 2.05 1.17
N VAL A 113 -9.18 3.16 0.45
CA VAL A 113 -8.82 3.25 -0.97
C VAL A 113 -7.50 4.01 -1.10
N LEU A 114 -6.47 3.32 -1.54
CA LEU A 114 -5.10 3.82 -1.66
C LEU A 114 -4.85 4.35 -3.07
N VAL A 115 -4.42 5.61 -3.16
CA VAL A 115 -4.20 6.33 -4.41
C VAL A 115 -2.79 6.97 -4.42
N PRO A 116 -1.96 6.75 -5.47
CA PRO A 116 -0.69 7.45 -5.62
C PRO A 116 -0.89 8.95 -5.80
N VAL A 117 0.01 9.76 -5.21
CA VAL A 117 -0.01 11.22 -5.40
C VAL A 117 1.31 11.74 -5.96
N THR A 118 1.21 12.76 -6.79
CA THR A 118 2.35 13.55 -7.31
C THR A 118 2.94 14.46 -6.23
N GLY A 119 4.14 14.98 -6.45
CA GLY A 119 4.76 16.01 -5.59
C GLY A 119 3.98 17.32 -5.45
N LYS A 120 2.99 17.54 -6.34
CA LYS A 120 2.06 18.68 -6.25
C LYS A 120 0.81 18.35 -5.43
N GLY A 121 0.76 17.17 -4.81
CA GLY A 121 -0.40 16.69 -4.04
C GLY A 121 -1.62 16.33 -4.90
N LYS A 122 -1.45 16.14 -6.22
CA LYS A 122 -2.53 15.66 -7.09
C LYS A 122 -2.52 14.14 -7.16
N ASP A 123 -3.71 13.53 -7.10
CA ASP A 123 -3.89 12.11 -7.33
C ASP A 123 -3.46 11.75 -8.75
N ILE A 124 -2.76 10.62 -8.88
CA ILE A 124 -2.39 10.09 -10.18
C ILE A 124 -3.50 9.14 -10.63
N THR A 125 -4.31 9.60 -11.58
CA THR A 125 -5.49 8.88 -12.11
C THR A 125 -5.15 8.00 -13.30
N GLU A 126 -3.92 7.50 -13.36
CA GLU A 126 -3.44 6.61 -14.41
C GLU A 126 -3.28 5.20 -13.84
N ARG A 127 -3.30 4.17 -14.68
CA ARG A 127 -3.20 2.76 -14.30
C ARG A 127 -2.00 2.39 -13.43
N LEU A 128 -2.25 1.64 -12.35
CA LEU A 128 -1.22 1.17 -11.42
C LEU A 128 -0.49 -0.06 -11.98
N THR A 129 -1.20 -0.90 -12.72
CA THR A 129 -0.65 -2.08 -13.38
C THR A 129 -0.14 -1.70 -14.78
N VAL A 130 1.17 -1.82 -14.97
CA VAL A 130 1.71 -2.04 -16.32
C VAL A 130 1.29 -3.46 -16.69
N GLN A 131 0.60 -3.65 -17.83
CA GLN A 131 0.39 -4.97 -18.40
C GLN A 131 1.76 -5.59 -18.75
N TYR A 132 2.43 -6.18 -17.77
CA TYR A 132 3.41 -7.21 -18.02
C TYR A 132 2.62 -8.50 -18.18
N ASN A 133 2.51 -8.96 -19.43
CA ASN A 133 1.85 -10.19 -19.84
C ASN A 133 2.63 -11.45 -19.38
N SER A 134 3.20 -11.41 -18.18
CA SER A 134 3.95 -12.49 -17.59
C SER A 134 2.95 -13.46 -16.96
N TRP A 135 2.48 -14.43 -17.73
CA TRP A 135 1.69 -15.55 -17.24
C TRP A 135 2.43 -16.24 -16.08
N MET A 136 1.93 -16.06 -14.87
CA MET A 136 2.39 -16.78 -13.67
C MET A 136 1.43 -17.93 -13.37
N PRO A 137 1.87 -19.19 -13.38
CA PRO A 137 1.02 -20.33 -13.02
C PRO A 137 0.49 -20.18 -11.60
N GLY A 138 -0.84 -20.26 -11.42
CA GLY A 138 -1.50 -20.25 -10.10
C GLY A 138 -1.98 -18.88 -9.60
N VAL A 139 -1.70 -17.78 -10.31
CA VAL A 139 -2.29 -16.47 -9.98
C VAL A 139 -3.51 -16.26 -10.90
N SER A 140 -4.72 -16.40 -10.33
CA SER A 140 -5.93 -15.95 -11.01
C SER A 140 -5.76 -14.48 -11.32
N SER A 141 -5.85 -14.09 -12.60
CA SER A 141 -5.71 -12.70 -13.05
C SER A 141 -6.56 -11.83 -12.14
N ALA A 142 -5.91 -11.06 -11.25
CA ALA A 142 -6.60 -10.07 -10.46
C ALA A 142 -7.40 -9.22 -11.45
N ARG A 143 -8.70 -9.02 -11.19
CA ARG A 143 -9.57 -8.16 -12.01
C ARG A 143 -8.94 -6.76 -12.09
N ALA A 144 -8.02 -6.56 -13.03
CA ALA A 144 -7.60 -5.27 -13.53
C ALA A 144 -8.85 -4.69 -14.19
N GLY A 145 -9.15 -3.43 -13.89
CA GLY A 145 -10.31 -2.75 -14.45
C GLY A 145 -10.24 -2.68 -15.98
N TYR A 146 -11.29 -2.14 -16.59
CA TYR A 146 -11.36 -1.93 -18.03
C TYR A 146 -10.11 -1.19 -18.56
N PRO A 147 -9.73 -1.41 -19.85
CA PRO A 147 -8.50 -0.92 -20.50
C PRO A 147 -8.12 0.56 -20.30
N ASP A 148 -9.05 1.41 -19.86
CA ASP A 148 -8.89 2.85 -19.86
C ASP A 148 -9.02 3.50 -18.47
N ASP A 149 -9.28 2.71 -17.42
CA ASP A 149 -9.58 3.28 -16.09
C ASP A 149 -8.34 3.42 -15.20
N ALA A 150 -8.30 4.51 -14.42
CA ALA A 150 -7.41 4.68 -13.29
C ALA A 150 -7.54 3.52 -12.30
N GLU A 151 -6.46 3.13 -11.64
CA GLU A 151 -6.50 2.07 -10.64
C GLU A 151 -6.17 2.61 -9.24
N ALA A 152 -6.83 2.02 -8.24
CA ALA A 152 -6.59 2.24 -6.82
C ALA A 152 -6.55 0.88 -6.11
N ILE A 153 -5.94 0.82 -4.93
CA ILE A 153 -5.88 -0.42 -4.13
C ILE A 153 -6.85 -0.32 -2.96
N GLU A 154 -7.82 -1.23 -2.93
CA GLU A 154 -8.88 -1.26 -1.90
C GLU A 154 -9.09 -2.65 -1.27
N ARG A 155 -8.32 -3.67 -1.69
CA ARG A 155 -8.45 -5.05 -1.19
C ARG A 155 -7.54 -5.34 0.00
N GLY A 156 -7.58 -4.48 1.02
CA GLY A 156 -6.96 -4.75 2.30
C GLY A 156 -7.65 -5.93 3.01
N GLN A 157 -6.89 -6.73 3.77
CA GLN A 157 -7.48 -7.75 4.64
C GLN A 157 -7.98 -7.08 5.92
N ARG A 158 -9.28 -7.22 6.24
CA ARG A 158 -9.90 -6.59 7.41
C ARG A 158 -9.56 -7.33 8.71
N CYS A 159 -9.21 -6.58 9.75
CA CYS A 159 -9.17 -7.05 11.14
C CYS A 159 -10.61 -7.10 11.71
N PRO A 160 -10.99 -8.11 12.54
CA PRO A 160 -10.13 -9.05 13.27
C PRO A 160 -10.01 -10.47 12.67
N HIS A 161 -10.61 -10.76 11.50
CA HIS A 161 -10.71 -12.16 11.03
C HIS A 161 -9.37 -12.82 10.66
N MET A 162 -8.34 -12.07 10.27
CA MET A 162 -7.04 -12.61 9.80
C MET A 162 -5.81 -11.85 10.32
N CYS A 163 -5.97 -10.96 11.30
CA CYS A 163 -4.87 -10.13 11.79
C CYS A 163 -4.42 -10.57 13.18
N ASP A 164 -3.13 -10.37 13.48
CA ASP A 164 -2.54 -10.65 14.78
C ASP A 164 -3.22 -9.78 15.85
N VAL A 165 -3.99 -10.44 16.71
CA VAL A 165 -4.75 -9.81 17.80
C VAL A 165 -3.83 -9.37 18.96
N GLU A 166 -2.54 -9.67 18.92
CA GLU A 166 -1.59 -9.26 19.97
C GLU A 166 -1.08 -7.82 19.81
N SER A 167 -1.40 -7.14 18.69
CA SER A 167 -0.95 -5.76 18.48
C SER A 167 -1.59 -4.79 19.49
N PRO A 168 -0.81 -3.88 20.10
CA PRO A 168 -1.36 -2.84 20.99
C PRO A 168 -2.30 -1.88 20.26
N LEU A 169 -2.28 -1.86 18.92
CA LEU A 169 -3.19 -1.05 18.12
C LEU A 169 -4.56 -1.72 17.91
N SER A 170 -4.63 -3.05 18.07
CA SER A 170 -5.84 -3.85 17.86
C SER A 170 -6.50 -4.35 19.15
N ASN A 171 -5.87 -4.16 20.31
CA ASN A 171 -6.52 -4.40 21.61
C ASN A 171 -6.87 -3.06 22.29
N PRO A 172 -8.15 -2.69 22.37
CA PRO A 172 -8.59 -1.48 23.06
C PRO A 172 -8.38 -1.53 24.59
#